data_AF-A0A2E1Q0T8-F1
#
_entry.id   AF-A0A2E1Q0T8-F1
#
_cell.length_a   1.000
_cell.length_b   1.000
_cell.length_c   1.000
_cell.angle_alpha   90.00
_cell.angle_beta   90.00
_cell.angle_gamma   90.00
#
_symmetry.space_group_name_H-M   'P 1'
#
loop_
_entity.id
_entity.type
_entity.pdbx_description
1 polymer ?
#
loop_
_entity_poly.entity_id
_entity_poly.type
_entity_poly.pdbx_seq_one_letter_code
_entity_poly.pdbx_strand_id
1 'polypeptide(L)'
;MTLWFVTENLKAYFLSDLHLESEEDSNFFVFESFLKARLQNQDLSHLFLLGDIFNLWVSDHKYFRQRFSKTLELLQQLVDKGVEVHCFEGNHDIDLEPYFESQGFKVHTSRVQISLAGREFILEHGDQMDPEDTGYLFLRWFLRTPVMRLFERSLPGFLVRRIGEWMSSTSRKYTDDLREKLASDEDQRKEKIFQKLKKHVEELSQKGFKFQFHISGHVHQKIQSQISVPGEDPKQDPKIEMINLGTWLGPEKWVGVFTEKDGFYFENQNGSAP
;
A
#
# COMPACT_ATOMS: atom_id res chain seq x y z
N MET A 1 2.47 -4.36 -42.39
CA MET A 1 3.70 -4.23 -41.61
C MET A 1 3.36 -3.41 -40.38
N THR A 2 2.91 -4.08 -39.33
CA THR A 2 2.42 -3.45 -38.10
C THR A 2 3.64 -3.08 -37.28
N LEU A 3 3.95 -1.78 -37.17
CA LEU A 3 4.96 -1.31 -36.24
C LEU A 3 4.47 -1.63 -34.83
N TRP A 4 5.23 -2.46 -34.13
CA TRP A 4 5.12 -2.61 -32.68
C TRP A 4 5.68 -1.32 -32.08
N PHE A 5 4.81 -0.49 -31.48
CA PHE A 5 5.29 0.52 -30.56
C PHE A 5 5.84 -0.26 -29.36
N VAL A 6 7.16 -0.37 -29.26
CA VAL A 6 7.80 -0.73 -27.99
C VAL A 6 7.38 0.39 -27.03
N THR A 7 6.65 0.05 -25.98
CA THR A 7 6.29 0.98 -24.91
C THR A 7 7.56 1.31 -24.13
N GLU A 8 8.40 2.21 -24.66
CA GLU A 8 9.74 2.52 -24.11
C GLU A 8 9.74 3.43 -22.87
N ASN A 9 8.66 3.56 -22.11
CA ASN A 9 8.72 4.26 -20.82
C ASN A 9 7.67 3.73 -19.84
N LEU A 10 7.96 2.58 -19.23
CA LEU A 10 7.19 2.13 -18.06
C LEU A 10 7.46 3.07 -16.89
N LYS A 11 6.44 3.82 -16.45
CA LYS A 11 6.44 4.52 -15.17
C LYS A 11 5.37 3.95 -14.24
N ALA A 12 5.78 3.59 -13.03
CA ALA A 12 4.91 3.08 -11.98
C ALA A 12 4.98 3.96 -10.73
N TYR A 13 3.82 4.22 -10.11
CA TYR A 13 3.71 4.91 -8.82
C TYR A 13 3.25 3.97 -7.73
N PHE A 14 3.79 4.14 -6.52
CA PHE A 14 3.49 3.34 -5.33
C PHE A 14 3.11 4.26 -4.18
N LEU A 15 1.94 4.04 -3.58
CA LEU A 15 1.42 4.79 -2.45
C LEU A 15 0.80 3.86 -1.41
N SER A 16 0.87 4.21 -0.13
CA SER A 16 0.19 3.51 0.96
C SER A 16 -0.10 4.48 2.11
N ASP A 17 -0.94 4.06 3.06
CA ASP A 17 -1.13 4.75 4.35
C ASP A 17 -1.53 6.23 4.16
N LEU A 18 -2.44 6.47 3.21
CA LEU A 18 -3.04 7.79 2.92
C LEU A 18 -4.03 8.19 4.02
N HIS A 19 -4.79 7.20 4.51
CA HIS A 19 -5.87 7.36 5.50
C HIS A 19 -6.85 8.50 5.17
N LEU A 20 -7.43 8.48 3.97
CA LEU A 20 -8.47 9.43 3.58
C LEU A 20 -9.68 9.29 4.54
N GLU A 21 -10.00 10.33 5.29
CA GLU A 21 -11.17 10.37 6.18
C GLU A 21 -12.41 10.91 5.44
N SER A 22 -12.16 11.77 4.46
CA SER A 22 -13.18 12.53 3.75
C SER A 22 -12.68 13.14 2.45
N GLU A 23 -13.58 13.51 1.54
CA GLU A 23 -13.24 14.32 0.36
C GLU A 23 -13.08 15.82 0.66
N GLU A 24 -12.78 16.15 1.91
CA GLU A 24 -12.60 17.51 2.43
C GLU A 24 -11.35 17.61 3.31
N ASP A 25 -10.62 16.50 3.52
CA ASP A 25 -9.43 16.49 4.35
C ASP A 25 -8.15 16.82 3.56
N SER A 26 -7.09 17.16 4.29
CA SER A 26 -5.83 17.59 3.70
C SER A 26 -5.12 16.51 2.88
N ASN A 27 -5.32 15.23 3.22
CA ASN A 27 -4.74 14.11 2.47
C ASN A 27 -5.51 13.89 1.18
N PHE A 28 -6.83 14.03 1.21
CA PHE A 28 -7.65 14.02 0.01
C PHE A 28 -7.23 15.10 -1.00
N PHE A 29 -7.08 16.36 -0.59
CA PHE A 29 -6.70 17.40 -1.56
C PHE A 29 -5.34 17.17 -2.21
N VAL A 30 -4.38 16.61 -1.45
CA VAL A 30 -3.07 16.23 -1.99
C VAL A 30 -3.22 15.06 -2.96
N PHE A 31 -4.00 14.04 -2.59
CA PHE A 31 -4.20 12.87 -3.45
C PHE A 31 -4.97 13.20 -4.72
N GLU A 32 -6.01 14.02 -4.61
CA GLU A 32 -6.75 14.57 -5.75
C GLU A 32 -5.81 15.31 -6.70
N SER A 33 -4.94 16.19 -6.18
CA SER A 33 -3.99 16.94 -7.00
C SER A 33 -2.98 16.02 -7.67
N PHE A 34 -2.50 15.01 -6.93
CA PHE A 34 -1.64 13.97 -7.47
C PHE A 34 -2.30 13.22 -8.64
N LEU A 35 -3.51 12.68 -8.45
CA LEU A 35 -4.25 11.96 -9.49
C LEU A 35 -4.53 12.84 -10.71
N LYS A 36 -4.97 14.08 -10.49
CA LYS A 36 -5.22 15.05 -11.59
C LYS A 36 -3.96 15.36 -12.40
N ALA A 37 -2.81 15.52 -11.74
CA ALA A 37 -1.55 15.71 -12.45
C ALA A 37 -1.16 14.47 -13.26
N ARG A 38 -1.42 13.26 -12.75
CA ARG A 38 -1.12 12.00 -13.44
C ARG A 38 -2.07 11.68 -14.58
N LEU A 39 -3.31 12.15 -14.50
CA LEU A 39 -4.24 12.10 -15.63
C LEU A 39 -3.71 12.88 -16.85
N GLN A 40 -2.80 13.84 -16.68
CA GLN A 40 -2.17 14.55 -17.80
C GLN A 40 -0.88 13.89 -18.30
N ASN A 41 -0.39 12.85 -17.62
CA ASN A 41 0.86 12.17 -17.94
C ASN A 41 0.59 10.92 -18.79
N GLN A 42 1.18 10.84 -19.99
CA GLN A 42 1.00 9.71 -20.90
C GLN A 42 1.92 8.52 -20.59
N ASP A 43 2.96 8.71 -19.79
CA ASP A 43 3.95 7.66 -19.46
C ASP A 43 3.53 6.84 -18.23
N LEU A 44 2.45 7.24 -17.53
CA LEU A 44 1.94 6.48 -16.40
C LEU A 44 1.33 5.16 -16.89
N SER A 45 1.93 4.06 -16.50
CA SER A 45 1.48 2.71 -16.84
C SER A 45 0.83 1.98 -15.66
N HIS A 46 1.35 2.16 -14.45
CA HIS A 46 0.88 1.45 -13.26
C HIS A 46 0.73 2.37 -12.04
N LEU A 47 -0.33 2.16 -11.27
CA LEU A 47 -0.54 2.77 -9.96
C LEU A 47 -0.80 1.68 -8.93
N PHE A 48 0.13 1.52 -7.99
CA PHE A 48 0.03 0.58 -6.88
C PHE A 48 -0.38 1.32 -5.60
N LEU A 49 -1.57 0.98 -5.09
CA LEU A 49 -2.11 1.44 -3.82
C LEU A 49 -1.92 0.32 -2.79
N LEU A 50 -0.80 0.33 -2.06
CA LEU A 50 -0.38 -0.72 -1.13
C LEU A 50 -1.09 -0.66 0.24
N GLY A 51 -2.41 -0.47 0.24
CA GLY A 51 -3.26 -0.52 1.44
C GLY A 51 -3.26 0.74 2.30
N ASP A 52 -4.26 0.79 3.18
CA ASP A 52 -4.61 1.91 4.05
C ASP A 52 -4.82 3.23 3.29
N ILE A 53 -5.49 3.14 2.13
CA ILE A 53 -5.85 4.28 1.32
C ILE A 53 -6.94 5.09 2.02
N PHE A 54 -7.97 4.41 2.53
CA PHE A 54 -9.03 5.03 3.29
C PHE A 54 -8.76 4.86 4.78
N ASN A 55 -9.19 5.81 5.60
CA ASN A 55 -9.18 5.61 7.06
C ASN A 55 -10.17 4.50 7.47
N LEU A 56 -11.16 4.21 6.61
CA LEU A 56 -12.01 3.04 6.69
C LEU A 56 -12.70 2.82 5.34
N TRP A 57 -12.56 1.62 4.79
CA TRP A 57 -13.40 1.10 3.71
C TRP A 57 -13.96 -0.27 4.10
N VAL A 58 -15.21 -0.54 3.72
CA VAL A 58 -15.88 -1.81 4.03
C VAL A 58 -16.67 -2.30 2.83
N SER A 59 -16.17 -3.36 2.18
CA SER A 59 -16.87 -4.11 1.13
C SER A 59 -17.48 -3.25 0.02
N ASP A 60 -18.64 -3.63 -0.52
CA ASP A 60 -19.41 -2.84 -1.48
C ASP A 60 -20.36 -1.82 -0.84
N HIS A 61 -20.14 -1.48 0.44
CA HIS A 61 -21.11 -0.75 1.24
C HIS A 61 -21.31 0.69 0.71
N LYS A 62 -22.57 1.02 0.37
CA LYS A 62 -22.96 2.27 -0.31
C LYS A 62 -22.45 3.54 0.37
N TYR A 63 -22.42 3.59 1.69
CA TYR A 63 -21.91 4.74 2.45
C TYR A 63 -20.49 5.12 2.04
N PHE A 64 -19.55 4.16 1.99
CA PHE A 64 -18.15 4.44 1.66
C PHE A 64 -17.97 4.82 0.19
N ARG A 65 -18.73 4.19 -0.72
CA ARG A 65 -18.75 4.57 -2.15
C ARG A 65 -19.19 6.02 -2.36
N GLN A 66 -20.22 6.47 -1.63
CA GLN A 66 -20.67 7.86 -1.69
C GLN A 66 -19.69 8.80 -0.99
N ARG A 67 -19.08 8.35 0.11
CA ARG A 67 -18.12 9.12 0.89
C ARG A 67 -16.85 9.46 0.11
N PHE A 68 -16.41 8.56 -0.77
CA PHE A 68 -15.17 8.66 -1.53
C PHE A 68 -15.41 8.68 -3.05
N SER A 69 -16.57 9.19 -3.47
CA SER A 69 -17.02 9.13 -4.88
C SER A 69 -16.06 9.80 -5.86
N LYS A 70 -15.47 10.94 -5.49
CA LYS A 70 -14.55 11.71 -6.33
C LYS A 70 -13.17 11.06 -6.41
N THR A 71 -12.70 10.46 -5.31
CA THR A 71 -11.48 9.62 -5.33
C THR A 71 -11.66 8.45 -6.31
N LEU A 72 -12.80 7.76 -6.22
CA LEU A 72 -13.12 6.63 -7.09
C LEU A 72 -13.26 7.06 -8.55
N GLU A 73 -13.87 8.21 -8.82
CA GLU A 73 -13.98 8.77 -10.17
C GLU A 73 -12.60 9.06 -10.79
N LEU A 74 -11.69 9.68 -10.04
CA LEU A 74 -10.34 9.99 -10.52
C LEU A 74 -9.52 8.73 -10.79
N LEU A 75 -9.66 7.70 -9.94
CA LEU A 75 -9.03 6.40 -10.17
C LEU A 75 -9.63 5.69 -11.40
N GLN A 76 -10.95 5.77 -11.60
CA GLN A 76 -11.61 5.22 -12.78
C GLN A 76 -11.10 5.89 -14.07
N GLN A 77 -10.92 7.21 -14.07
CA GLN A 77 -10.37 7.92 -15.22
C GLN A 77 -8.95 7.47 -15.60
N LEU A 78 -8.15 6.96 -14.64
CA LEU A 78 -6.85 6.35 -14.94
C LEU A 78 -7.03 4.98 -15.60
N VAL A 79 -7.93 4.15 -15.08
CA VAL A 79 -8.27 2.85 -15.68
C VAL A 79 -8.79 3.02 -17.11
N ASP A 80 -9.66 4.01 -17.34
CA ASP A 80 -10.22 4.33 -18.66
C ASP A 80 -9.14 4.79 -19.66
N LYS A 81 -7.99 5.29 -19.17
CA LYS A 81 -6.81 5.64 -19.97
C LYS A 81 -5.85 4.47 -20.20
N GLY A 82 -6.16 3.30 -19.66
CA GLY A 82 -5.32 2.10 -19.76
C GLY A 82 -4.23 1.99 -18.70
N VAL A 83 -4.28 2.80 -17.64
CA VAL A 83 -3.38 2.63 -16.48
C VAL A 83 -3.82 1.41 -15.68
N GLU A 84 -2.88 0.51 -15.38
CA GLU A 84 -3.14 -0.60 -14.47
C GLU A 84 -3.14 -0.11 -13.02
N VAL A 85 -4.31 -0.07 -12.40
CA VAL A 85 -4.46 0.35 -11.00
C VAL A 85 -4.62 -0.90 -10.12
N HIS A 86 -3.64 -1.12 -9.25
CA HIS A 86 -3.58 -2.23 -8.30
C HIS A 86 -3.90 -1.74 -6.89
N CYS A 87 -4.89 -2.35 -6.25
CA CYS A 87 -5.32 -2.00 -4.89
C CYS A 87 -5.05 -3.15 -3.94
N PHE A 88 -4.19 -2.94 -2.96
CA PHE A 88 -3.94 -3.90 -1.90
C PHE A 88 -4.84 -3.58 -0.71
N GLU A 89 -5.30 -4.63 -0.04
CA GLU A 89 -6.02 -4.46 1.21
C GLU A 89 -5.06 -4.21 2.38
N GLY A 90 -5.28 -3.11 3.07
CA GLY A 90 -4.68 -2.84 4.38
C GLY A 90 -5.56 -3.26 5.56
N ASN A 91 -5.19 -2.85 6.77
CA ASN A 91 -6.02 -3.03 7.97
C ASN A 91 -7.28 -2.16 7.96
N HIS A 92 -7.27 -1.01 7.28
CA HIS A 92 -8.44 -0.12 7.15
C HIS A 92 -9.27 -0.38 5.90
N ASP A 93 -8.67 -0.98 4.87
CA ASP A 93 -9.32 -1.27 3.60
C ASP A 93 -9.88 -2.70 3.60
N ILE A 94 -11.06 -2.88 4.21
CA ILE A 94 -11.66 -4.18 4.44
C ILE A 94 -12.46 -4.60 3.21
N ASP A 95 -12.08 -5.75 2.64
CA ASP A 95 -12.84 -6.45 1.59
C ASP A 95 -13.03 -5.60 0.33
N LEU A 96 -11.95 -5.18 -0.34
CA LEU A 96 -12.02 -4.28 -1.50
C LEU A 96 -12.66 -4.95 -2.73
N GLU A 97 -12.44 -6.26 -2.88
CA GLU A 97 -12.77 -7.06 -4.08
C GLU A 97 -14.18 -6.80 -4.65
N PRO A 98 -15.27 -6.85 -3.85
CA PRO A 98 -16.62 -6.82 -4.38
C PRO A 98 -16.98 -5.53 -5.13
N TYR A 99 -16.35 -4.40 -4.77
CA TYR A 99 -16.55 -3.15 -5.49
C TYR A 99 -15.42 -2.87 -6.47
N PHE A 100 -14.16 -3.01 -6.05
CA PHE A 100 -13.03 -2.53 -6.83
C PHE A 100 -12.80 -3.35 -8.11
N GLU A 101 -12.94 -4.67 -8.06
CA GLU A 101 -12.79 -5.48 -9.27
C GLU A 101 -13.90 -5.18 -10.30
N SER A 102 -15.10 -4.86 -9.83
CA SER A 102 -16.22 -4.48 -10.71
C SER A 102 -15.97 -3.18 -11.50
N GLN A 103 -15.00 -2.37 -11.06
CA GLN A 103 -14.60 -1.10 -11.67
C GLN A 103 -13.34 -1.25 -12.55
N GLY A 104 -12.74 -2.44 -12.61
CA GLY A 104 -11.53 -2.71 -13.40
C GLY A 104 -10.22 -2.53 -12.62
N PHE A 105 -10.27 -2.33 -11.30
CA PHE A 105 -9.09 -2.35 -10.44
C PHE A 105 -8.62 -3.79 -10.20
N LYS A 106 -7.31 -4.01 -10.09
CA LYS A 106 -6.74 -5.30 -9.70
C LYS A 106 -6.59 -5.35 -8.17
N VAL A 107 -7.38 -6.17 -7.48
CA VAL A 107 -7.37 -6.23 -6.01
C VAL A 107 -6.43 -7.32 -5.50
N HIS A 108 -5.67 -7.02 -4.45
CA HIS A 108 -4.71 -7.93 -3.82
C HIS A 108 -4.96 -8.00 -2.30
N THR A 109 -5.39 -9.15 -1.81
CA THR A 109 -5.67 -9.35 -0.37
C THR A 109 -4.44 -9.74 0.44
N SER A 110 -3.32 -10.05 -0.25
CA SER A 110 -2.04 -10.46 0.32
C SER A 110 -0.88 -9.98 -0.54
N ARG A 111 0.34 -10.36 -0.14
CA ARG A 111 1.55 -10.15 -0.95
C ARG A 111 1.39 -10.68 -2.38
N VAL A 112 2.01 -10.00 -3.33
CA VAL A 112 2.15 -10.48 -4.71
C VAL A 112 3.56 -10.28 -5.22
N GLN A 113 3.99 -11.18 -6.09
CA GLN A 113 5.21 -11.02 -6.87
C GLN A 113 4.84 -10.59 -8.29
N ILE A 114 5.48 -9.53 -8.79
CA ILE A 114 5.26 -9.01 -10.15
C ILE A 114 6.59 -8.72 -10.84
N SER A 115 6.54 -8.62 -12.17
CA SER A 115 7.67 -8.18 -12.98
C SER A 115 7.33 -6.85 -13.65
N LEU A 116 8.15 -5.81 -13.42
CA LEU A 116 8.04 -4.52 -14.11
C LEU A 116 9.36 -4.25 -14.84
N ALA A 117 9.30 -4.07 -16.16
CA ALA A 117 10.49 -3.85 -17.00
C ALA A 117 11.62 -4.89 -16.75
N GLY A 118 11.25 -6.16 -16.58
CA GLY A 118 12.18 -7.26 -16.30
C GLY A 118 12.80 -7.27 -14.90
N ARG A 119 12.32 -6.42 -13.99
CA ARG A 119 12.70 -6.41 -12.57
C ARG A 119 11.59 -7.05 -11.74
N GLU A 120 11.98 -7.89 -10.80
CA GLU A 120 11.08 -8.64 -9.93
C GLU A 120 10.82 -7.88 -8.62
N PHE A 121 9.55 -7.69 -8.29
CA PHE A 121 9.06 -6.98 -7.10
C PHE A 121 8.22 -7.91 -6.24
N ILE A 122 8.40 -7.83 -4.92
CA ILE A 122 7.38 -8.22 -3.96
C ILE A 122 6.67 -6.95 -3.48
N LEU A 123 5.35 -6.94 -3.61
CA LEU A 123 4.48 -5.87 -3.14
C LEU A 123 3.53 -6.42 -2.08
N GLU A 124 3.36 -5.71 -0.97
CA GLU A 124 2.39 -6.03 0.07
C GLU A 124 2.06 -4.78 0.89
N HIS A 125 0.97 -4.79 1.67
CA HIS A 125 0.71 -3.69 2.60
C HIS A 125 1.68 -3.75 3.80
N GLY A 126 1.84 -4.93 4.43
CA GLY A 126 2.83 -5.18 5.48
C GLY A 126 2.25 -5.52 6.85
N ASP A 127 0.94 -5.38 7.01
CA ASP A 127 0.18 -5.82 8.18
C ASP A 127 0.28 -7.34 8.46
N GLN A 128 0.53 -8.14 7.42
CA GLN A 128 0.67 -9.60 7.50
C GLN A 128 2.13 -10.06 7.66
N MET A 129 3.08 -9.15 7.90
CA MET A 129 4.51 -9.49 8.00
C MET A 129 4.85 -10.28 9.27
N ASP A 130 4.05 -10.12 10.32
CA ASP A 130 4.27 -10.75 11.62
C ASP A 130 3.36 -11.99 11.79
N PRO A 131 3.88 -13.21 11.58
CA PRO A 131 3.10 -14.42 11.77
C PRO A 131 2.74 -14.70 13.23
N GLU A 132 3.41 -14.04 14.19
CA GLU A 132 3.16 -14.22 15.62
C GLU A 132 1.95 -13.41 16.11
N ASP A 133 1.51 -12.40 15.34
CA ASP A 133 0.30 -11.62 15.63
C ASP A 133 -0.98 -12.38 15.22
N THR A 134 -1.14 -13.57 15.77
CA THR A 134 -2.26 -14.47 15.49
C THR A 134 -3.63 -13.86 15.80
N GLY A 135 -3.69 -12.95 16.78
CA GLY A 135 -4.91 -12.22 17.14
C GLY A 135 -5.33 -11.24 16.03
N TYR A 136 -4.38 -10.42 15.55
CA TYR A 136 -4.63 -9.54 14.41
C TYR A 136 -4.98 -10.33 13.15
N LEU A 137 -4.20 -11.38 12.82
CA LEU A 137 -4.43 -12.20 11.63
C LEU A 137 -5.81 -12.87 11.65
N PHE A 138 -6.25 -13.35 12.81
CA PHE A 138 -7.60 -13.88 12.98
C PHE A 138 -8.68 -12.81 12.77
N LEU A 139 -8.51 -11.62 13.38
CA LEU A 139 -9.46 -10.52 13.20
C LEU A 139 -9.55 -10.07 11.74
N ARG A 140 -8.39 -9.91 11.09
CA ARG A 140 -8.28 -9.56 9.67
C ARG A 140 -9.03 -10.54 8.78
N TRP A 141 -8.84 -11.84 9.03
CA TRP A 141 -9.57 -12.92 8.34
C TRP A 141 -11.07 -12.87 8.64
N PHE A 142 -11.45 -12.75 9.91
CA PHE A 142 -12.84 -12.76 10.36
C PHE A 142 -13.67 -11.65 9.69
N LEU A 143 -13.14 -10.42 9.66
CA LEU A 143 -13.76 -9.26 9.01
C LEU A 143 -13.97 -9.45 7.49
N ARG A 144 -13.24 -10.36 6.85
CA ARG A 144 -13.33 -10.65 5.41
C ARG A 144 -14.15 -11.91 5.10
N THR A 145 -14.87 -12.45 6.08
CA THR A 145 -15.73 -13.61 5.87
C THR A 145 -17.05 -13.22 5.20
N PRO A 146 -17.68 -14.12 4.42
CA PRO A 146 -19.01 -13.87 3.83
C PRO A 146 -20.09 -13.53 4.86
N VAL A 147 -19.96 -14.04 6.09
CA VAL A 147 -20.86 -13.73 7.20
C VAL A 147 -20.75 -12.24 7.58
N MET A 148 -19.53 -11.72 7.71
CA MET A 148 -19.31 -10.31 8.00
C MET A 148 -19.80 -9.42 6.86
N ARG A 149 -19.56 -9.80 5.59
CA ARG A 149 -20.15 -9.10 4.44
C ARG A 149 -21.67 -8.98 4.53
N LEU A 150 -22.37 -10.03 4.98
CA LEU A 150 -23.82 -10.00 5.16
C LEU A 150 -24.25 -9.06 6.30
N PHE A 151 -23.53 -9.07 7.43
CA PHE A 151 -23.78 -8.15 8.54
C PHE A 151 -23.55 -6.70 8.14
N GLU A 152 -22.44 -6.40 7.46
CA GLU A 152 -22.09 -5.06 7.02
C GLU A 152 -23.15 -4.47 6.08
N ARG A 153 -23.65 -5.26 5.12
CA ARG A 153 -24.73 -4.84 4.21
C ARG A 153 -26.05 -4.56 4.92
N SER A 154 -26.27 -5.17 6.08
CA SER A 154 -27.51 -5.05 6.85
C SER A 154 -27.48 -3.87 7.83
N LEU A 155 -26.30 -3.37 8.18
CA LEU A 155 -26.14 -2.29 9.14
C LEU A 155 -26.20 -0.91 8.45
N PRO A 156 -26.87 0.09 9.09
CA PRO A 156 -26.74 1.48 8.67
C PRO A 156 -25.27 1.93 8.62
N GLY A 157 -24.88 2.60 7.54
CA GLY A 157 -23.48 3.00 7.30
C GLY A 157 -22.83 3.83 8.42
N PHE A 158 -23.60 4.65 9.14
CA PHE A 158 -23.07 5.42 10.27
C PHE A 158 -22.66 4.53 11.45
N LEU A 159 -23.32 3.38 11.65
CA LEU A 159 -22.95 2.39 12.67
C LEU A 159 -21.70 1.64 12.24
N VAL A 160 -21.63 1.20 10.98
CA VAL A 160 -20.44 0.55 10.42
C VAL A 160 -19.22 1.47 10.56
N ARG A 161 -19.37 2.75 10.20
CA ARG A 161 -18.34 3.76 10.40
C ARG A 161 -17.94 3.88 11.86
N ARG A 162 -18.89 4.06 12.79
CA ARG A 162 -18.57 4.23 14.21
C ARG A 162 -17.83 3.04 14.80
N ILE A 163 -18.23 1.83 14.43
CA ILE A 163 -17.58 0.58 14.85
C ILE A 163 -16.17 0.51 14.23
N GLY A 164 -16.05 0.77 12.93
CA GLY A 164 -14.78 0.74 12.22
C GLY A 164 -13.79 1.79 12.73
N GLU A 165 -14.22 3.02 12.97
CA GLU A 165 -13.41 4.09 13.57
C GLU A 165 -12.97 3.74 14.99
N TRP A 166 -13.86 3.13 15.79
CA TRP A 166 -13.49 2.64 17.11
C TRP A 166 -12.43 1.54 17.05
N MET A 167 -12.61 0.52 16.20
CA MET A 167 -11.62 -0.55 15.99
C MET A 167 -10.29 0.00 15.48
N SER A 168 -10.36 0.92 14.51
CA SER A 168 -9.24 1.64 13.91
C SER A 168 -8.44 2.43 14.95
N SER A 169 -9.13 3.20 15.79
CA SER A 169 -8.51 3.99 16.85
C SER A 169 -7.90 3.11 17.95
N THR A 170 -8.51 1.97 18.24
CA THR A 170 -8.03 0.99 19.22
C THR A 170 -6.79 0.27 18.70
N SER A 171 -6.79 -0.14 17.43
CA SER A 171 -5.63 -0.73 16.76
C SER A 171 -4.46 0.26 16.70
N ARG A 172 -4.69 1.51 16.25
CA ARG A 172 -3.65 2.54 16.28
C ARG A 172 -3.09 2.78 17.67
N LYS A 173 -3.95 2.89 18.69
CA LYS A 173 -3.50 3.03 20.09
C LYS A 173 -2.73 1.81 20.58
N TYR A 174 -3.09 0.59 20.18
CA TYR A 174 -2.32 -0.61 20.53
C TYR A 174 -0.94 -0.59 19.87
N THR A 175 -0.86 -0.23 18.59
CA THR A 175 0.39 -0.08 17.84
C THR A 175 1.22 1.07 18.41
N ASP A 176 0.59 2.18 18.79
CA ASP A 176 1.21 3.36 19.40
C ASP A 176 1.66 3.09 20.85
N ASP A 177 0.88 2.37 21.67
CA ASP A 177 1.27 1.92 23.00
C ASP A 177 2.41 0.91 22.93
N LEU A 178 2.43 0.01 21.94
CA LEU A 178 3.61 -0.82 21.67
C LEU A 178 4.80 0.05 21.27
N ARG A 179 4.60 1.03 20.39
CA ARG A 179 5.65 1.99 19.98
C ARG A 179 6.18 2.78 21.18
N GLU A 180 5.32 3.18 22.11
CA GLU A 180 5.63 3.97 23.31
C GLU A 180 6.31 3.12 24.39
N LYS A 181 5.82 1.89 24.65
CA LYS A 181 6.47 0.93 25.56
C LYS A 181 7.85 0.47 25.07
N LEU A 182 8.08 0.51 23.76
CA LEU A 182 9.38 0.24 23.15
C LEU A 182 10.33 1.44 23.17
N ALA A 183 9.87 2.62 23.59
CA ALA A 183 10.57 3.89 23.43
C ALA A 183 11.10 4.46 24.76
N SER A 184 12.43 4.44 24.89
CA SER A 184 13.16 5.53 25.54
C SER A 184 13.87 6.45 24.53
N ASP A 185 13.84 6.12 23.23
CA ASP A 185 14.60 6.76 22.16
C ASP A 185 13.98 6.50 20.76
N GLU A 186 13.82 7.55 19.94
CA GLU A 186 13.27 7.48 18.58
C GLU A 186 14.16 6.67 17.63
N ASP A 187 15.47 6.76 17.79
CA ASP A 187 16.43 6.05 16.93
C ASP A 187 16.36 4.54 17.17
N GLN A 188 16.21 4.12 18.43
CA GLN A 188 16.01 2.72 18.78
C GLN A 188 14.71 2.15 18.18
N ARG A 189 13.65 2.97 18.08
CA ARG A 189 12.40 2.55 17.44
C ARG A 189 12.59 2.35 15.95
N LYS A 190 13.21 3.30 15.25
CA LYS A 190 13.49 3.20 13.81
C LYS A 190 14.33 1.96 13.51
N GLU A 191 15.34 1.69 14.34
CA GLU A 191 16.17 0.50 14.24
C GLU A 191 15.35 -0.79 14.43
N LYS A 192 14.47 -0.87 15.43
CA LYS A 192 13.60 -2.05 15.62
C LYS A 192 12.67 -2.30 14.43
N ILE A 193 12.07 -1.24 13.87
CA ILE A 193 11.23 -1.33 12.66
C ILE A 193 12.07 -1.83 11.49
N PHE A 194 13.25 -1.23 11.27
CA PHE A 194 14.17 -1.64 10.22
C PHE A 194 14.55 -3.12 10.34
N GLN A 195 14.93 -3.59 11.53
CA GLN A 195 15.28 -4.99 11.76
C GLN A 195 14.09 -5.93 11.53
N LYS A 196 12.86 -5.53 11.91
CA LYS A 196 11.65 -6.32 11.63
C LYS A 196 11.41 -6.48 10.13
N LEU A 197 11.49 -5.38 9.36
CA LEU A 197 11.34 -5.44 7.91
C LEU A 197 12.46 -6.26 7.27
N LYS A 198 13.71 -6.02 7.68
CA LYS A 198 14.87 -6.75 7.16
C LYS A 198 14.71 -8.26 7.37
N LYS A 199 14.34 -8.68 8.58
CA LYS A 199 14.06 -10.08 8.89
C LYS A 199 12.96 -10.64 7.99
N HIS A 200 11.88 -9.89 7.76
CA HIS A 200 10.80 -10.32 6.86
C HIS A 200 11.29 -10.55 5.42
N VAL A 201 12.12 -9.64 4.89
CA VAL A 201 12.69 -9.77 3.54
C VAL A 201 13.66 -10.95 3.44
N GLU A 202 14.48 -11.19 4.46
CA GLU A 202 15.34 -12.37 4.56
C GLU A 202 14.52 -13.67 4.57
N GLU A 203 13.43 -13.72 5.35
CA GLU A 203 12.52 -14.87 5.39
C GLU A 203 11.86 -15.13 4.03
N LEU A 204 11.50 -14.08 3.28
CA LEU A 204 10.97 -14.22 1.92
C LEU A 204 12.01 -14.82 0.98
N SER A 205 13.25 -14.34 1.03
CA SER A 205 14.34 -14.91 0.24
C SER A 205 14.59 -16.40 0.59
N GLN A 206 14.59 -16.74 1.88
CA GLN A 206 14.76 -18.11 2.36
C GLN A 206 13.61 -19.04 1.95
N LYS A 207 12.39 -18.50 1.82
CA LYS A 207 11.23 -19.24 1.28
C LYS A 207 11.30 -19.46 -0.23
N GLY A 208 12.36 -18.98 -0.90
CA GLY A 208 12.64 -19.24 -2.31
C GLY A 208 12.16 -18.15 -3.25
N PHE A 209 11.56 -17.06 -2.75
CA PHE A 209 11.17 -15.94 -3.59
C PHE A 209 12.41 -15.27 -4.19
N LYS A 210 12.35 -14.94 -5.49
CA LYS A 210 13.43 -14.28 -6.22
C LYS A 210 12.96 -12.90 -6.66
N PHE A 211 13.54 -11.87 -6.06
CA PHE A 211 13.11 -10.49 -6.28
C PHE A 211 14.28 -9.53 -6.08
N GLN A 212 14.18 -8.34 -6.67
CA GLN A 212 15.15 -7.26 -6.49
C GLN A 212 14.59 -6.13 -5.62
N PHE A 213 13.27 -5.99 -5.57
CA PHE A 213 12.59 -4.95 -4.80
C PHE A 213 11.54 -5.55 -3.87
N HIS A 214 11.53 -5.10 -2.62
CA HIS A 214 10.43 -5.32 -1.69
C HIS A 214 9.83 -3.96 -1.34
N ILE A 215 8.53 -3.79 -1.57
CA ILE A 215 7.83 -2.52 -1.31
C ILE A 215 6.64 -2.79 -0.39
N SER A 216 6.58 -2.03 0.70
CA SER A 216 5.56 -2.15 1.74
C SER A 216 5.10 -0.79 2.30
N GLY A 217 4.03 -0.79 3.08
CA GLY A 217 3.50 0.32 3.87
C GLY A 217 3.36 -0.06 5.36
N HIS A 218 2.24 0.28 5.99
CA HIS A 218 1.80 -0.17 7.32
C HIS A 218 2.61 0.32 8.55
N VAL A 219 3.94 0.29 8.51
CA VAL A 219 4.77 0.69 9.66
C VAL A 219 4.93 2.21 9.79
N HIS A 220 4.40 2.98 8.82
CA HIS A 220 4.35 4.45 8.79
C HIS A 220 5.74 5.12 8.86
N GLN A 221 6.80 4.40 8.52
CA GLN A 221 8.17 4.88 8.55
C GLN A 221 8.77 4.74 7.17
N LYS A 222 9.04 5.86 6.50
CA LYS A 222 9.73 5.84 5.21
C LYS A 222 11.10 5.18 5.38
N ILE A 223 11.37 4.15 4.59
CA ILE A 223 12.64 3.41 4.55
C ILE A 223 12.99 3.13 3.09
N GLN A 224 14.26 3.33 2.72
CA GLN A 224 14.86 2.80 1.50
C GLN A 224 16.26 2.31 1.86
N SER A 225 16.52 1.02 1.67
CA SER A 225 17.82 0.46 1.99
C SER A 225 18.12 -0.73 1.10
N GLN A 226 19.36 -0.82 0.62
CA GLN A 226 19.87 -2.01 -0.03
C GLN A 226 20.41 -2.97 1.02
N ILE A 227 19.83 -4.15 1.12
CA ILE A 227 20.28 -5.22 2.00
C ILE A 227 20.80 -6.41 1.19
N SER A 228 21.82 -7.08 1.72
CA SER A 228 22.23 -8.40 1.24
C SER A 228 21.45 -9.44 2.02
N VAL A 229 20.77 -10.34 1.33
CA VAL A 229 20.12 -11.49 1.97
C VAL A 229 21.00 -12.73 1.84
N PRO A 230 21.15 -13.55 2.90
CA PRO A 230 22.00 -14.75 2.83
C PRO A 230 21.53 -15.72 1.73
N GLY A 231 22.41 -15.99 0.77
CA GLY A 231 22.24 -17.02 -0.26
C GLY A 231 23.01 -18.30 0.05
N GLU A 232 23.09 -19.20 -0.93
CA GLU A 232 23.90 -20.42 -0.83
C GLU A 232 25.42 -20.13 -0.81
N ASP A 233 25.84 -19.06 -1.48
CA ASP A 233 27.22 -18.56 -1.49
C ASP A 233 27.24 -17.10 -0.98
N PRO A 234 27.84 -16.83 0.21
CA PRO A 234 27.94 -15.48 0.77
C PRO A 234 28.61 -14.45 -0.14
N LYS A 235 29.42 -14.88 -1.12
CA LYS A 235 30.03 -13.96 -2.11
C LYS A 235 29.06 -13.53 -3.21
N GLN A 236 27.91 -14.18 -3.30
CA GLN A 236 26.87 -13.97 -4.31
C GLN A 236 25.51 -13.66 -3.67
N ASP A 237 25.51 -13.19 -2.42
CA ASP A 237 24.29 -12.81 -1.71
C ASP A 237 23.47 -11.82 -2.55
N PRO A 238 22.19 -12.13 -2.86
CA PRO A 238 21.35 -11.22 -3.61
C PRO A 238 21.22 -9.90 -2.87
N LYS A 239 21.35 -8.82 -3.62
CA LYS A 239 21.06 -7.47 -3.14
C LYS A 239 19.61 -7.16 -3.42
N ILE A 240 18.89 -6.82 -2.36
CA ILE A 240 17.47 -6.49 -2.40
C ILE A 240 17.30 -5.05 -1.93
N GLU A 241 16.55 -4.28 -2.69
CA GLU A 241 16.10 -2.96 -2.30
C GLU A 241 14.82 -3.09 -1.46
N MET A 242 14.97 -2.87 -0.16
CA MET A 242 13.89 -2.91 0.81
C MET A 242 13.32 -1.51 1.02
N ILE A 243 12.04 -1.37 0.74
CA ILE A 243 11.33 -0.10 0.73
C ILE A 243 10.10 -0.16 1.63
N ASN A 244 9.95 0.86 2.46
CA ASN A 244 8.70 1.19 3.12
C ASN A 244 8.26 2.60 2.73
N LEU A 245 7.04 2.74 2.24
CA LEU A 245 6.55 3.97 1.64
C LEU A 245 6.32 5.11 2.66
N GLY A 246 6.20 4.79 3.95
CA GLY A 246 5.89 5.75 5.00
C GLY A 246 4.39 5.98 5.17
N THR A 247 3.99 7.19 5.51
CA THR A 247 2.57 7.56 5.72
C THR A 247 2.33 9.01 5.32
N TRP A 248 1.08 9.33 4.97
CA TRP A 248 0.66 10.71 4.70
C TRP A 248 0.03 11.41 5.92
N LEU A 249 0.06 10.76 7.09
CA LEU A 249 -0.36 11.39 8.36
C LEU A 249 0.62 12.47 8.84
N GLY A 250 1.86 12.44 8.35
CA GLY A 250 2.89 13.42 8.64
C GLY A 250 2.89 14.61 7.66
N PRO A 251 3.75 15.62 7.90
CA PRO A 251 3.86 16.79 7.03
C PRO A 251 4.45 16.44 5.65
N GLU A 252 5.27 15.40 5.56
CA GLU A 252 5.86 14.92 4.31
C GLU A 252 5.01 13.79 3.73
N LYS A 253 4.61 13.90 2.45
CA LYS A 253 3.77 12.90 1.78
C LYS A 253 4.56 12.27 0.63
N TRP A 254 5.14 11.13 0.93
CA TRP A 254 6.05 10.47 0.00
C TRP A 254 5.29 9.62 -1.02
N VAL A 255 5.80 9.59 -2.24
CA VAL A 255 5.33 8.73 -3.33
C VAL A 255 6.52 7.93 -3.84
N GLY A 256 6.39 6.61 -3.89
CA GLY A 256 7.36 5.74 -4.54
C GLY A 256 7.20 5.78 -6.04
N VAL A 257 8.31 5.82 -6.77
CA VAL A 257 8.31 5.86 -8.24
C VAL A 257 9.31 4.85 -8.77
N PHE A 258 8.91 4.12 -9.80
CA PHE A 258 9.80 3.27 -10.55
C PHE A 258 9.77 3.63 -12.03
N THR A 259 10.95 3.79 -12.62
CA THR A 259 11.14 3.84 -14.07
C THR A 259 12.21 2.82 -14.45
N GLU A 260 12.16 2.31 -15.68
CA GLU A 260 13.20 1.40 -16.19
C GLU A 260 14.60 2.02 -16.15
N LYS A 261 14.67 3.34 -16.40
CA LYS A 261 15.91 4.11 -16.47
C LYS A 261 16.50 4.44 -15.10
N ASP A 262 15.68 4.91 -14.17
CA ASP A 262 16.14 5.52 -12.92
C ASP A 262 16.02 4.57 -11.72
N GLY A 263 15.38 3.40 -11.90
CA GLY A 263 15.12 2.48 -10.81
C GLY A 263 14.04 3.01 -9.86
N PHE A 264 14.08 2.58 -8.60
CA PHE A 264 13.14 3.05 -7.59
C PHE A 264 13.67 4.30 -6.87
N TYR A 265 12.82 5.31 -6.73
CA TYR A 265 13.13 6.51 -5.98
C TYR A 265 11.86 7.12 -5.36
N PHE A 266 12.05 7.99 -4.37
CA PHE A 266 10.97 8.74 -3.75
C PHE A 266 10.82 10.12 -4.36
N GLU A 267 9.59 10.49 -4.71
CA GLU A 267 9.18 11.86 -5.01
C GLU A 267 8.34 12.40 -3.83
N ASN A 268 8.45 13.70 -3.55
CA ASN A 268 7.43 14.38 -2.77
C ASN A 268 6.16 14.54 -3.63
N GLN A 269 4.97 14.60 -3.01
CA GLN A 269 3.69 14.76 -3.72
C GLN A 269 3.67 15.89 -4.78
N ASN A 270 4.50 16.91 -4.63
CA ASN A 270 4.60 18.06 -5.53
C ASN A 270 5.52 17.84 -6.75
N GLY A 271 6.17 16.67 -6.89
CA GLY A 271 7.05 16.33 -8.02
C GLY A 271 8.43 16.97 -7.97
N SER A 272 8.78 17.69 -6.89
CA SER A 272 10.13 18.16 -6.66
C SER A 272 10.93 17.06 -5.96
N ALA A 273 11.93 16.50 -6.66
CA ALA A 273 13.03 15.83 -5.98
C ALA A 273 13.80 16.88 -5.13
N PRO A 274 14.34 16.52 -3.96
CA PRO A 274 15.32 17.36 -3.29
C PRO A 274 16.56 17.58 -4.16
#